data_AF-A0A2M9LIV7-F1
#
_entry.id   AF-A0A2M9LIV7-F1
#
_cell.length_a   1.000
_cell.length_b   1.000
_cell.length_c   1.000
_cell.angle_alpha   90.00
_cell.angle_beta   90.00
_cell.angle_gamma   90.00
#
_symmetry.space_group_name_H-M   'P 1'
#
loop_
_entity.id
_entity.type
_entity.pdbx_description
1 polymer ?
#
loop_
_entity_poly.entity_id
_entity_poly.type
_entity_poly.pdbx_seq_one_letter_code
_entity_poly.pdbx_strand_id
1 'polypeptide(L)'
;MPTHVLTPAGARLALISCALRNTGAGWALIDDAAHAPSGVTGVVQHPDHLEIKHPVGAVKVSSMQVGPDEYYAARALRCGASVGLALSRIYLYSGSSTAPVDPATLVSSSGNLWVTGFLELPPA
;
A
#
# COMPACT_ATOMS: atom_id res chain seq x y z
N MET A 1 -0.14 12.51 -8.09
CA MET A 1 0.82 13.42 -7.42
C MET A 1 0.74 13.19 -5.93
N PRO A 2 1.85 13.21 -5.17
CA PRO A 2 1.79 13.16 -3.71
C PRO A 2 1.09 14.42 -3.20
N THR A 3 0.13 14.28 -2.28
CA THR A 3 -0.56 15.44 -1.72
C THR A 3 0.32 16.19 -0.72
N HIS A 4 1.37 15.53 -0.21
CA HIS A 4 2.30 16.10 0.76
C HIS A 4 3.74 15.81 0.37
N VAL A 5 4.57 16.85 0.33
CA VAL A 5 6.03 16.76 0.22
C VAL A 5 6.63 17.43 1.45
N LEU A 6 7.41 16.67 2.22
CA LEU A 6 8.14 17.17 3.38
C LEU A 6 9.56 17.55 2.97
N THR A 7 10.13 18.60 3.59
CA THR A 7 11.50 19.05 3.30
C THR A 7 12.40 19.11 4.54
N PRO A 8 12.53 18.03 5.35
CA PRO A 8 13.41 18.05 6.52
C PRO A 8 14.88 18.07 6.11
N ALA A 9 15.64 19.03 6.63
CA ALA A 9 17.11 19.09 6.53
C ALA A 9 17.68 18.88 5.10
N GLY A 10 16.97 19.37 4.07
CA GLY A 10 17.39 19.29 2.67
C GLY A 10 16.94 18.05 1.90
N ALA A 11 16.37 17.04 2.58
CA ALA A 11 15.73 15.90 1.90
C ALA A 11 14.30 16.27 1.52
N ARG A 12 13.89 16.01 0.26
CA ARG A 12 12.50 16.13 -0.19
C ARG A 12 11.84 14.75 -0.12
N LEU A 13 10.80 14.59 0.69
CA LEU A 13 10.11 13.32 0.91
C LEU A 13 8.67 13.40 0.42
N ALA A 14 8.28 12.58 -0.54
CA ALA A 14 6.89 12.38 -0.92
C ALA A 14 6.20 11.40 0.04
N LEU A 15 5.04 11.79 0.58
CA LEU A 15 4.14 10.87 1.27
C LEU A 15 3.40 10.00 0.25
N ILE A 16 3.52 8.68 0.42
CA ILE A 16 2.61 7.71 -0.16
C ILE A 16 1.68 7.18 0.94
N SER A 17 0.37 7.22 0.72
CA SER A 17 -0.61 6.62 1.63
C SER A 17 -1.87 6.19 0.89
N CYS A 18 -2.47 5.08 1.31
CA CYS A 18 -3.79 4.65 0.86
C CYS A 18 -4.38 3.59 1.79
N ALA A 19 -5.69 3.39 1.68
CA ALA A 19 -6.35 2.19 2.17
C ALA A 19 -6.77 1.33 0.97
N LEU A 20 -6.60 0.02 1.09
CA LEU A 20 -7.00 -0.97 0.09
C LEU A 20 -8.12 -1.85 0.65
N ARG A 21 -9.12 -2.15 -0.17
CA ARG A 21 -10.21 -3.08 0.18
C ARG A 21 -10.63 -3.90 -1.03
N ASN A 22 -11.02 -5.15 -0.78
CA ASN A 22 -11.66 -6.02 -1.76
C ASN A 22 -13.06 -6.41 -1.27
N THR A 23 -14.08 -5.85 -1.92
CA THR A 23 -15.50 -6.12 -1.62
C THR A 23 -16.11 -7.21 -2.49
N GLY A 24 -15.29 -7.92 -3.29
CA GLY A 24 -15.71 -9.00 -4.19
C GLY A 24 -15.48 -8.70 -5.67
N ALA A 25 -15.15 -7.45 -6.03
CA ALA A 25 -14.80 -7.03 -7.38
C ALA A 25 -13.27 -6.93 -7.62
N GLY A 26 -12.48 -7.45 -6.68
CA GLY A 26 -11.04 -7.28 -6.64
C GLY A 26 -10.60 -6.17 -5.69
N TRP A 27 -9.29 -6.11 -5.42
CA TRP A 27 -8.72 -5.07 -4.57
C TRP A 27 -8.73 -3.71 -5.28
N ALA A 28 -9.18 -2.69 -4.55
CA ALA A 28 -9.22 -1.31 -5.03
C ALA A 28 -8.67 -0.35 -3.97
N LEU A 29 -8.23 0.83 -4.42
CA LEU A 29 -8.01 1.97 -3.54
C LEU A 29 -9.37 2.44 -3.00
N ILE A 30 -9.45 2.74 -1.71
CA ILE A 30 -10.59 3.47 -1.16
C ILE A 30 -10.38 4.96 -1.48
N ASP A 31 -11.29 5.52 -2.27
CA ASP A 31 -11.35 6.93 -2.65
C ASP A 31 -12.82 7.37 -2.61
N ASP A 32 -13.23 7.89 -1.46
CA ASP A 32 -14.62 8.27 -1.16
C ASP A 32 -14.65 9.57 -0.33
N ALA A 33 -15.82 9.97 0.15
CA ALA A 33 -15.96 11.23 0.90
C ALA A 33 -15.11 11.29 2.19
N ALA A 34 -14.70 10.15 2.75
CA ALA A 34 -13.93 10.05 3.99
C ALA A 34 -12.47 9.63 3.76
N HIS A 35 -12.11 9.11 2.58
CA HIS A 35 -10.79 8.55 2.30
C HIS A 35 -10.26 9.05 0.97
N ALA A 36 -8.98 9.41 0.92
CA ALA A 36 -8.31 9.75 -0.33
C ALA A 36 -6.85 9.25 -0.29
N PRO A 37 -6.36 8.61 -1.37
CA PRO A 37 -4.96 8.23 -1.47
C PRO A 37 -4.04 9.45 -1.68
N SER A 38 -2.82 9.40 -1.12
CA SER A 38 -1.72 10.32 -1.44
C SER A 38 -0.64 9.59 -2.22
N GLY A 39 -0.26 10.11 -3.39
CA GLY A 39 0.88 9.59 -4.16
C GLY A 39 0.68 8.21 -4.80
N VAL A 40 -0.24 7.39 -4.28
CA VAL A 40 -0.67 6.11 -4.85
C VAL A 40 -1.79 6.36 -5.86
N THR A 41 -1.68 5.79 -7.06
CA THR A 41 -2.58 6.06 -8.19
C THR A 41 -3.35 4.83 -8.68
N GLY A 42 -3.00 3.64 -8.19
CA GLY A 42 -3.73 2.43 -8.52
C GLY A 42 -3.22 1.21 -7.78
N VAL A 43 -4.00 0.14 -7.83
CA VAL A 43 -3.62 -1.20 -7.40
C VAL A 43 -3.90 -2.17 -8.54
N VAL A 44 -2.99 -3.12 -8.75
CA VAL A 44 -3.15 -4.26 -9.66
C VAL A 44 -3.09 -5.51 -8.81
N GLN A 45 -4.03 -6.41 -9.02
CA GLN A 45 -4.08 -7.68 -8.32
C GLN A 45 -3.38 -8.77 -9.14
N HIS A 46 -2.45 -9.47 -8.51
CA HIS A 46 -1.79 -10.66 -9.04
C HIS A 46 -2.12 -11.88 -8.17
N PRO A 47 -1.91 -13.11 -8.67
CA PRO A 47 -2.21 -14.34 -7.89
C PRO A 47 -1.41 -14.50 -6.60
N ASP A 48 -0.30 -13.79 -6.42
CA ASP A 48 0.61 -13.92 -5.27
C ASP A 48 0.85 -12.60 -4.52
N HIS A 49 0.42 -11.46 -5.06
CA HIS A 49 0.62 -10.15 -4.45
C HIS A 49 -0.35 -9.08 -4.98
N LEU A 50 -0.42 -7.95 -4.28
CA LEU A 50 -0.97 -6.70 -4.77
C LEU A 50 0.17 -5.80 -5.22
N GLU A 51 0.07 -5.18 -6.39
CA GLU A 51 1.01 -4.15 -6.83
C GLU A 51 0.35 -2.78 -6.72
N ILE A 52 0.87 -1.91 -5.86
CA ILE A 52 0.44 -0.52 -5.81
C ILE A 52 1.34 0.34 -6.68
N LYS A 53 0.74 1.27 -7.44
CA LYS A 53 1.44 2.24 -8.29
C LYS A 53 1.57 3.56 -7.54
N HIS A 54 2.78 4.10 -7.45
CA HIS A 54 3.08 5.38 -6.80
C HIS A 54 4.12 6.20 -7.58
N PRO A 55 3.79 6.70 -8.79
CA PRO A 55 4.74 7.40 -9.66
C PRO A 55 5.01 8.84 -9.18
N VAL A 56 5.54 9.00 -7.97
CA VAL A 56 5.83 10.30 -7.34
C VAL A 56 7.15 10.91 -7.80
N GLY A 57 7.91 10.21 -8.65
CA GLY A 57 9.25 10.62 -9.09
C GLY A 57 10.33 10.35 -8.06
N ALA A 58 10.19 9.27 -7.27
CA ALA A 58 11.16 8.94 -6.24
C ALA A 58 12.51 8.49 -6.82
N VAL A 59 13.58 8.84 -6.09
CA VAL A 59 14.96 8.40 -6.36
C VAL A 59 15.49 7.47 -5.28
N LYS A 60 14.84 7.41 -4.11
CA LYS A 60 15.19 6.47 -3.03
C LYS A 60 13.97 6.11 -2.18
N VAL A 61 13.96 4.90 -1.65
CA VAL A 61 13.01 4.49 -0.61
C VAL A 61 13.55 4.95 0.75
N SER A 62 12.74 5.72 1.50
CA SER A 62 13.04 6.02 2.91
C SER A 62 12.36 5.00 3.82
N SER A 63 11.03 4.87 3.72
CA SER A 63 10.27 3.90 4.49
C SER A 63 8.92 3.60 3.85
N MET A 64 8.39 2.41 4.08
CA MET A 64 7.00 2.07 3.79
C MET A 64 6.55 0.97 4.75
N GLN A 65 5.35 1.13 5.28
CA GLN A 65 4.68 0.15 6.12
C GLN A 65 3.34 -0.19 5.50
N VAL A 66 2.97 -1.47 5.63
CA VAL A 66 1.65 -1.98 5.29
C VAL A 66 1.16 -2.80 6.47
N GLY A 67 -0.08 -2.58 6.86
CA GLY A 67 -0.70 -3.28 7.99
C GLY A 67 -2.15 -3.67 7.68
N PRO A 68 -2.60 -4.86 8.11
CA PRO A 68 -4.01 -5.17 8.11
C PRO A 68 -4.73 -4.33 9.17
N ASP A 69 -6.01 -4.05 8.93
CA ASP A 69 -6.89 -3.52 9.97
C ASP A 69 -7.31 -4.59 10.99
N GLU A 70 -8.14 -4.21 11.95
CA GLU A 70 -8.63 -5.08 13.03
C GLU A 70 -9.36 -6.31 12.49
N TYR A 71 -10.10 -6.17 11.38
CA TYR A 71 -10.84 -7.28 10.77
C TYR A 71 -9.88 -8.37 10.27
N TYR A 72 -8.86 -8.00 9.50
CA TYR A 72 -7.91 -8.94 8.95
C TYR A 72 -6.86 -9.41 9.98
N ALA A 73 -6.45 -8.53 10.89
CA ALA A 73 -5.53 -8.87 11.98
C ALA A 73 -6.12 -9.96 12.89
N ALA A 74 -7.41 -9.84 13.27
CA ALA A 74 -8.11 -10.85 14.06
C ALA A 74 -8.22 -12.23 13.35
N ARG A 75 -8.00 -12.26 12.04
CA ARG A 75 -8.01 -13.48 11.20
C ARG A 75 -6.60 -13.94 10.84
N ALA A 76 -5.60 -13.48 11.59
CA ALA A 76 -4.18 -13.82 11.41
C ALA A 76 -3.66 -13.53 9.99
N LEU A 77 -4.24 -12.54 9.29
CA LEU A 77 -3.64 -12.01 8.08
C LEU A 77 -2.39 -11.22 8.46
N ARG A 78 -1.31 -11.46 7.73
CA ARG A 78 -0.04 -10.74 7.82
C ARG A 78 0.28 -10.21 6.44
N CYS A 79 1.01 -9.10 6.37
CA CYS A 79 1.44 -8.53 5.11
C CYS A 79 2.87 -8.02 5.18
N GLY A 80 3.53 -7.97 4.03
CA GLY A 80 4.85 -7.37 3.87
C GLY A 80 4.98 -6.70 2.51
N ALA A 81 5.77 -5.63 2.45
CA ALA A 81 5.99 -4.86 1.23
C ALA A 81 7.41 -5.11 0.67
N SER A 82 7.49 -5.33 -0.64
CA SER A 82 8.70 -5.17 -1.43
C SER A 82 8.60 -3.83 -2.16
N VAL A 83 9.41 -2.86 -1.72
CA VAL A 83 9.21 -1.44 -2.01
C VAL A 83 10.12 -1.00 -3.16
N GLY A 84 9.53 -0.47 -4.22
CA GLY A 84 10.24 0.13 -5.34
C GLY A 84 10.11 1.66 -5.35
N LEU A 85 10.55 2.29 -6.44
CA LEU A 85 10.54 3.76 -6.60
C LEU A 85 9.27 4.31 -7.24
N ALA A 86 8.55 3.50 -8.02
CA ALA A 86 7.30 3.89 -8.67
C ALA A 86 6.17 2.87 -8.48
N LEU A 87 6.50 1.69 -7.96
CA LEU A 87 5.56 0.64 -7.60
C LEU A 87 6.07 -0.13 -6.39
N SER A 88 5.17 -0.72 -5.63
CA SER A 88 5.49 -1.63 -4.51
C SER A 88 4.60 -2.86 -4.57
N ARG A 89 5.17 -4.02 -4.24
CA ARG A 89 4.43 -5.27 -4.13
C ARG A 89 4.10 -5.55 -2.68
N ILE A 90 2.86 -5.91 -2.39
CA ILE A 90 2.35 -6.26 -1.06
C ILE A 90 1.99 -7.74 -1.11
N TYR A 91 2.71 -8.55 -0.35
CA TYR A 91 2.46 -9.98 -0.18
C TYR A 91 1.62 -10.20 1.06
N LEU A 92 0.62 -11.07 0.96
CA LEU A 92 -0.31 -11.39 2.03
C LEU A 92 -0.08 -12.82 2.48
N TYR A 93 -0.14 -13.08 3.78
CA TYR A 93 0.07 -14.41 4.38
C TYR A 93 -1.02 -14.64 5.42
N SER A 94 -1.49 -15.88 5.59
CA SER A 94 -2.49 -16.22 6.60
C SER A 94 -1.95 -17.24 7.60
N GLY A 95 -2.25 -17.03 8.88
CA GLY A 95 -1.79 -17.89 9.96
C GLY A 95 -0.27 -18.04 9.95
N SER A 96 0.22 -19.28 10.04
CA SER A 96 1.64 -19.63 10.01
C SER A 96 2.21 -19.86 8.60
N SER A 97 1.41 -19.70 7.53
CA SER A 97 1.89 -19.93 6.16
C SER A 97 3.08 -19.03 5.81
N THR A 98 4.06 -19.59 5.13
CA THR A 98 5.18 -18.87 4.51
C THR A 98 4.99 -18.66 3.01
N ALA A 99 3.93 -19.23 2.42
CA ALA A 99 3.52 -18.97 1.05
C ALA A 99 2.50 -17.82 1.02
N PRO A 100 2.61 -16.88 0.06
CA PRO A 100 1.61 -15.86 -0.13
C PRO A 100 0.24 -16.46 -0.43
N VAL A 101 -0.81 -15.85 0.12
CA VAL A 101 -2.20 -16.17 -0.23
C VAL A 101 -2.60 -15.40 -1.47
N ASP A 102 -3.45 -16.00 -2.29
CA ASP A 102 -4.06 -15.29 -3.42
C ASP A 102 -4.94 -14.15 -2.90
N PRO A 103 -4.58 -12.87 -3.18
CA PRO A 103 -5.36 -11.72 -2.73
C PRO A 103 -6.81 -11.77 -3.22
N ALA A 104 -7.11 -12.43 -4.34
CA ALA A 104 -8.47 -12.57 -4.87
C ALA A 104 -9.43 -13.22 -3.88
N THR A 105 -8.92 -14.15 -3.08
CA THR A 105 -9.71 -14.94 -2.11
C THR A 105 -10.04 -14.18 -0.84
N LEU A 106 -9.37 -13.05 -0.58
CA LEU A 106 -9.60 -12.21 0.58
C LEU A 106 -10.66 -11.16 0.25
N VAL A 107 -11.92 -11.50 0.53
CA VAL A 107 -13.09 -10.65 0.27
C VAL A 107 -13.76 -10.26 1.58
N SER A 108 -13.91 -8.96 1.81
CA SER A 108 -14.60 -8.41 2.98
C SER A 108 -15.10 -6.99 2.70
N SER A 109 -16.34 -6.70 3.10
CA SER A 109 -16.89 -5.34 3.02
C SER A 109 -16.29 -4.38 4.06
N SER A 110 -15.64 -4.91 5.11
CA SER A 110 -15.10 -4.13 6.21
C SER A 110 -13.59 -4.25 6.39
N GLY A 111 -12.94 -5.24 5.79
CA GLY A 111 -11.50 -5.49 5.96
C GLY A 111 -10.63 -4.65 5.03
N ASN A 112 -9.54 -4.10 5.57
CA ASN A 112 -8.63 -3.17 4.88
C ASN A 112 -7.16 -3.52 5.05
N LEU A 113 -6.37 -3.08 4.09
CA LEU A 113 -4.93 -2.87 4.27
C LEU A 113 -4.64 -1.38 4.28
N TRP A 114 -3.88 -0.93 5.27
CA TRP A 114 -3.42 0.45 5.38
C TRP A 114 -1.97 0.53 4.94
N VAL A 115 -1.67 1.48 4.05
CA VAL A 115 -0.33 1.72 3.52
C VAL A 115 0.08 3.15 3.84
N THR A 116 1.29 3.32 4.38
CA THR A 116 1.92 4.62 4.59
C THR A 116 3.41 4.51 4.34
N GLY A 117 4.02 5.49 3.68
CA GLY A 117 5.46 5.52 3.44
C GLY A 117 5.97 6.89 2.99
N PHE A 118 7.29 7.03 3.05
CA PHE A 118 8.01 8.19 2.56
C PHE A 118 9.04 7.76 1.51
N LEU A 119 9.06 8.46 0.39
CA LEU A 119 10.02 8.26 -0.69
C LEU A 119 10.80 9.55 -0.94
N GLU A 120 12.13 9.45 -1.08
CA GLU A 120 12.96 10.61 -1.40
C GLU A 120 12.76 11.01 -2.87
N LEU A 121 12.52 12.30 -3.08
CA LEU A 121 12.47 12.96 -4.39
C LEU A 121 13.86 13.55 -4.73
N PRO A 122 14.11 13.89 -6.01
CA PRO A 122 15.27 14.68 -6.38
C PRO A 122 15.34 15.99 -5.56
N PRO A 123 16.54 16.57 -5.40
CA PRO A 123 16.69 17.94 -4.92
C PRO A 123 15.77 18.93 -5.67
N ALA A 124 15.46 20.06 -5.03
CA ALA A 124 14.64 21.11 -5.64
C ALA A 124 15.29 21.70 -6.89
#